data_AF-X1VXH1-F1
#
_entry.id   AF-X1VXH1-F1
#
_cell.length_a   1.000
_cell.length_b   1.000
_cell.length_c   1.000
_cell.angle_alpha   90.00
_cell.angle_beta   90.00
_cell.angle_gamma   90.00
#
_symmetry.space_group_name_H-M   'P 1'
#
loop_
_entity.id
_entity.type
_entity.pdbx_description
1 polymer ?
#
loop_
_entity_poly.entity_id
_entity_poly.type
_entity_poly.pdbx_seq_one_letter_code
_entity_poly.pdbx_strand_id
1 'polypeptide(L)'
;AFYEEVNERKNTKGGVYRINMLPTTCHIYFGSVVGATPDGRRTGKPLSEGISPVQGADRLGPTAVIKSAAKMEQVKTGGTLLNQKFTPQLLEGEKGI
;
A
#
# COMPACT_ATOMS: atom_id res chain seq x y z
N ALA A 1 11.57 10.67 -3.73
CA ALA A 1 11.10 11.68 -2.75
C ALA A 1 11.00 11.06 -1.36
N PHE A 2 9.93 10.32 -1.00
CA PHE A 2 9.75 9.86 0.38
C PHE A 2 10.92 9.04 0.97
N TYR A 3 11.45 8.06 0.23
CA TYR A 3 12.63 7.28 0.67
C TYR A 3 13.85 8.18 0.93
N GLU A 4 14.27 8.97 -0.07
CA GLU A 4 15.43 9.87 0.03
C GLU A 4 15.27 10.89 1.16
N GLU A 5 14.04 11.35 1.39
CA GLU A 5 13.77 12.30 2.45
C GLU A 5 13.92 11.71 3.84
N VAL A 6 13.67 10.42 4.06
CA VAL A 6 13.67 9.84 5.42
C VAL A 6 14.90 8.98 5.68
N ASN A 7 15.39 8.27 4.68
CA ASN A 7 16.40 7.24 4.83
C ASN A 7 17.74 7.82 5.32
N GLU A 8 18.46 7.06 6.15
CA GLU A 8 19.74 7.45 6.77
C GLU A 8 19.72 8.68 7.70
N ARG A 9 18.56 9.30 7.95
CA ARG A 9 18.46 10.33 8.99
C ARG A 9 18.83 9.72 10.35
N LYS A 10 19.72 10.36 11.09
CA LYS A 10 20.19 9.87 12.39
C LYS A 10 19.09 10.02 13.45
N ASN A 11 18.96 9.03 14.31
CA ASN A 11 18.13 9.12 15.51
C ASN A 11 18.99 9.40 16.75
N THR A 12 18.34 9.64 17.89
CA THR A 12 19.02 9.98 19.16
C THR A 12 19.70 8.78 19.84
N LYS A 13 19.55 7.57 19.29
CA LYS A 13 20.06 6.31 19.86
C LYS A 13 21.16 5.68 19.00
N GLY A 14 21.81 6.46 18.13
CA GLY A 14 22.91 5.99 17.27
C GLY A 14 22.48 5.12 16.08
N GLY A 15 21.18 5.01 15.81
CA GLY A 15 20.66 4.34 14.61
C GLY A 15 20.21 5.33 13.54
N VAL A 16 19.60 4.79 12.48
CA VAL A 16 19.06 5.56 11.36
C VAL A 16 17.58 5.26 11.14
N TYR A 17 16.84 6.23 10.60
CA TYR A 17 15.47 6.05 10.16
C TYR A 17 15.42 5.28 8.83
N ARG A 18 14.40 4.43 8.69
CA ARG A 18 14.00 3.75 7.45
C ARG A 18 12.49 3.94 7.25
N ILE A 19 12.02 3.72 6.03
CA ILE A 19 10.59 3.85 5.69
C ILE A 19 9.87 2.50 5.65
N ASN A 20 8.60 2.51 6.04
CA ASN A 20 7.65 1.42 5.87
C ASN A 20 6.38 1.93 5.19
N MET A 21 5.66 1.04 4.50
CA MET A 21 4.41 1.35 3.80
C MET A 21 3.25 0.52 4.37
N LEU A 22 2.68 0.97 5.48
CA LEU A 22 1.60 0.30 6.20
C LEU A 22 0.68 1.34 6.85
N PRO A 23 -0.66 1.22 6.70
CA PRO A 23 -1.59 2.20 7.27
C PRO A 23 -2.26 1.75 8.56
N THR A 24 -2.28 0.45 8.89
CA THR A 24 -3.25 -0.10 9.85
C THR A 24 -4.67 0.39 9.48
N THR A 25 -5.30 1.26 10.28
CA THR A 25 -6.59 1.90 9.98
C THR A 25 -6.47 3.39 9.64
N CYS A 26 -5.26 3.97 9.62
CA CYS A 26 -5.06 5.40 9.44
C CYS A 26 -5.47 5.91 8.05
N HIS A 27 -5.51 5.03 7.04
CA HIS A 27 -5.98 5.37 5.69
C HIS A 27 -7.44 5.87 5.66
N ILE A 28 -8.25 5.48 6.66
CA ILE A 28 -9.60 6.02 6.88
C ILE A 28 -9.53 7.45 7.42
N TYR A 29 -8.77 7.67 8.51
CA TYR A 29 -8.65 8.98 9.14
C TYR A 29 -7.98 10.00 8.23
N PHE A 30 -6.87 9.63 7.58
CA PHE A 30 -6.22 10.51 6.59
C PHE A 30 -7.15 10.78 5.42
N GLY A 31 -7.95 9.81 4.98
CA GLY A 31 -8.99 10.04 3.98
C GLY A 31 -10.01 11.09 4.39
N SER A 32 -10.43 11.10 5.66
CA SER A 32 -11.46 12.02 6.16
C SER A 32 -11.02 13.48 6.21
N VAL A 33 -9.71 13.74 6.37
CA VAL A 33 -9.13 15.10 6.43
C VAL A 33 -8.52 15.57 5.10
N VAL A 34 -8.49 14.72 4.07
CA VAL A 34 -7.95 15.08 2.75
C VAL A 34 -9.08 15.41 1.76
N GLY A 35 -8.93 16.55 1.07
CA GLY A 35 -9.82 17.00 -0.02
C GLY A 35 -9.84 16.05 -1.22
N ALA A 36 -10.60 16.35 -2.26
CA ALA A 36 -10.60 15.56 -3.50
C ALA A 36 -9.19 15.51 -4.13
N THR A 37 -8.80 14.38 -4.69
CA THR A 37 -7.48 14.18 -5.30
C THR A 37 -7.56 13.91 -6.82
N PRO A 38 -6.51 14.22 -7.60
CA PRO A 38 -6.54 14.15 -9.08
C PRO A 38 -6.79 12.75 -9.66
N ASP A 39 -6.60 11.69 -8.86
CA ASP A 39 -6.95 10.30 -9.20
C ASP A 39 -8.47 10.04 -9.24
N GLY A 40 -9.29 11.06 -8.94
CA GLY A 40 -10.75 10.98 -8.95
C GLY A 40 -11.36 10.59 -7.61
N ARG A 41 -10.54 10.37 -6.57
CA ARG A 41 -11.05 10.14 -5.21
C ARG A 41 -11.70 11.42 -4.67
N ARG A 42 -12.93 11.30 -4.19
CA ARG A 42 -13.72 12.41 -3.63
C ARG A 42 -13.24 12.79 -2.22
N THR A 43 -13.46 14.05 -1.82
CA THR A 43 -13.19 14.55 -0.46
C THR A 43 -13.73 13.62 0.62
N GLY A 44 -12.94 13.39 1.67
CA GLY A 44 -13.36 12.62 2.84
C GLY A 44 -13.38 11.10 2.65
N LYS A 45 -13.14 10.57 1.44
CA LYS A 45 -13.07 9.12 1.19
C LYS A 45 -11.74 8.53 1.67
N PRO A 46 -11.70 7.27 2.13
CA PRO A 46 -10.44 6.61 2.49
C PRO A 46 -9.36 6.70 1.41
N LEU A 47 -8.10 6.78 1.84
CA LEU A 47 -6.94 6.58 0.96
C LEU A 47 -6.74 5.08 0.66
N SER A 48 -5.80 4.77 -0.24
CA SER A 48 -5.37 3.38 -0.46
C SER A 48 -4.77 2.77 0.80
N GLU A 49 -4.90 1.46 0.93
CA GLU A 49 -4.35 0.69 2.04
C GLU A 49 -2.97 0.11 1.69
N GLY A 50 -1.92 0.62 2.34
CA GLY A 50 -0.55 0.16 2.12
C GLY A 50 -0.08 0.44 0.69
N ILE A 51 0.40 -0.61 0.02
CA ILE A 51 0.78 -0.58 -1.40
C ILE A 51 -0.28 -1.20 -2.32
N SER A 52 -1.49 -1.48 -1.81
CA SER A 52 -2.60 -1.95 -2.63
C SER A 52 -3.07 -0.88 -3.62
N PRO A 53 -3.55 -1.28 -4.80
CA PRO A 53 -4.26 -0.38 -5.70
C PRO A 53 -5.44 0.30 -4.98
N VAL A 54 -5.78 1.52 -5.41
CA VAL A 54 -6.99 2.21 -4.95
C VAL A 54 -8.22 1.35 -5.32
N GLN A 55 -9.24 1.36 -4.47
CA GLN A 55 -10.39 0.47 -4.58
C GLN A 55 -11.06 0.57 -5.97
N GLY A 56 -11.07 -0.55 -6.70
CA GLY A 56 -11.69 -0.66 -8.03
C GLY A 56 -10.80 -0.25 -9.22
N ALA A 57 -9.54 0.13 -8.97
CA ALA A 57 -8.57 0.43 -10.02
C ALA A 57 -7.91 -0.84 -10.62
N ASP A 58 -7.84 -1.92 -9.86
CA ASP A 58 -7.25 -3.20 -10.23
C ASP A 58 -8.20 -4.07 -11.07
N ARG A 59 -8.27 -3.77 -12.37
CA ARG A 59 -9.20 -4.43 -13.32
C ARG A 59 -8.58 -5.54 -14.16
N LEU A 60 -7.31 -5.85 -13.93
CA LEU A 60 -6.52 -6.81 -14.72
C LEU A 60 -6.10 -8.05 -13.92
N GLY A 61 -6.77 -8.31 -12.80
CA GLY A 61 -6.57 -9.49 -11.96
C GLY A 61 -5.37 -9.41 -11.01
N PRO A 62 -5.25 -10.39 -10.08
CA PRO A 62 -4.28 -10.37 -8.98
C PRO A 62 -2.82 -10.41 -9.46
N THR A 63 -2.54 -11.12 -10.56
CA THR A 63 -1.19 -11.17 -11.13
C THR A 63 -0.72 -9.80 -11.61
N ALA A 64 -1.59 -9.00 -12.21
CA ALA A 64 -1.25 -7.64 -12.64
C ALA A 64 -0.99 -6.71 -11.45
N VAL A 65 -1.71 -6.91 -10.34
CA VAL A 65 -1.47 -6.19 -9.09
C VAL A 65 -0.10 -6.53 -8.53
N ILE A 66 0.23 -7.82 -8.38
CA ILE A 66 1.53 -8.26 -7.87
C ILE A 66 2.67 -7.74 -8.77
N LYS A 67 2.53 -7.86 -10.10
CA LYS A 67 3.52 -7.32 -11.05
C LYS A 67 3.71 -5.81 -10.91
N SER A 68 2.64 -5.07 -10.61
CA SER A 68 2.73 -3.62 -10.39
C SER A 68 3.37 -3.29 -9.04
N ALA A 69 2.97 -3.97 -7.96
CA ALA A 69 3.53 -3.80 -6.62
C ALA A 69 5.03 -4.17 -6.57
N ALA A 70 5.46 -5.17 -7.34
CA ALA A 70 6.85 -5.60 -7.44
C ALA A 70 7.77 -4.58 -8.15
N LYS A 71 7.21 -3.56 -8.84
CA LYS A 71 8.00 -2.47 -9.42
C LYS A 71 8.51 -1.48 -8.37
N MET A 72 7.94 -1.50 -7.16
CA MET A 72 8.47 -0.73 -6.03
C MET A 72 9.74 -1.42 -5.50
N GLU A 73 10.77 -0.65 -5.14
CA GLU A 73 12.01 -1.17 -4.57
C GLU A 73 11.83 -1.67 -3.13
N GLN A 74 11.23 -2.85 -2.98
CA GLN A 74 10.85 -3.43 -1.68
C GLN A 74 12.01 -3.51 -0.68
N VAL A 75 13.20 -3.91 -1.16
CA VAL A 75 14.42 -4.10 -0.34
C VAL A 75 14.92 -2.82 0.32
N LYS A 76 14.54 -1.66 -0.23
CA LYS A 76 14.89 -0.35 0.36
C LYS A 76 14.01 0.02 1.56
N THR A 77 12.89 -0.67 1.74
CA THR A 77 11.94 -0.42 2.85
C THR A 77 12.18 -1.39 4.02
N GLY A 78 11.72 -1.04 5.21
CA GLY A 78 11.66 -1.98 6.35
C GLY A 78 10.39 -2.84 6.36
N GLY A 79 9.51 -2.70 5.36
CA GLY A 79 8.29 -3.47 5.22
C GLY A 79 7.20 -2.73 4.45
N THR A 80 6.44 -3.47 3.65
CA THR A 80 5.27 -2.98 2.92
C THR A 80 4.09 -3.92 3.15
N LEU A 81 2.87 -3.39 3.02
CA LEU A 81 1.63 -4.15 3.19
C LEU A 81 0.83 -4.14 1.89
N LEU A 82 0.52 -5.32 1.37
CA LEU A 82 -0.36 -5.53 0.21
C LEU A 82 -1.57 -6.37 0.63
N ASN A 83 -2.76 -5.80 0.54
CA ASN A 83 -4.02 -6.53 0.69
C ASN A 83 -4.53 -7.02 -0.67
N GLN A 84 -4.99 -8.28 -0.70
CA GLN A 84 -5.67 -8.95 -1.81
C GLN A 84 -6.95 -9.58 -1.28
N LYS A 85 -8.04 -9.50 -2.04
CA LYS A 85 -9.32 -10.09 -1.68
C LYS A 85 -9.80 -10.99 -2.81
N PHE A 86 -10.11 -12.24 -2.46
CA PHE A 86 -10.60 -13.25 -3.38
C PHE A 86 -12.03 -13.66 -3.05
N THR A 87 -12.79 -14.04 -4.06
CA THR A 87 -14.06 -14.76 -3.87
C THR A 87 -13.76 -16.17 -3.35
N PRO A 88 -14.47 -16.69 -2.34
CA PRO A 88 -14.17 -17.99 -1.73
C PRO A 88 -14.03 -19.13 -2.74
N GLN A 89 -14.88 -19.16 -3.77
CA GLN A 89 -14.91 -20.19 -4.81
C GLN A 89 -13.60 -20.30 -5.59
N LEU A 90 -12.80 -19.24 -5.65
CA LEU A 90 -11.51 -19.25 -6.35
C LEU A 90 -10.46 -20.08 -5.61
N LEU A 91 -10.60 -20.21 -4.29
CA LEU A 91 -9.64 -20.88 -3.41
C LEU A 91 -10.15 -22.26 -2.96
N GLU A 92 -11.20 -22.81 -3.60
CA GLU A 92 -11.77 -24.11 -3.25
C GLU A 92 -10.95 -25.29 -3.80
N GLY A 93 -10.67 -26.26 -2.92
CA GLY A 93 -9.99 -27.52 -3.25
C GLY A 93 -8.50 -27.38 -3.57
N GLU A 94 -7.87 -28.50 -3.93
CA GLU A 94 -6.41 -28.58 -4.18
C GLU A 94 -5.91 -27.67 -5.31
N LYS A 95 -6.77 -27.29 -6.26
CA LYS A 95 -6.39 -26.35 -7.34
C LYS A 95 -6.38 -24.89 -6.88
N GLY A 96 -7.09 -24.58 -5.80
CA GLY A 96 -7.18 -23.23 -5.25
C GLY A 96 -6.08 -22.90 -4.22
N ILE A 97 -5.39 -23.92 -3.69
CA ILE A 97 -4.22 -23.84 -2.80
C ILE A 97 -2.95 -23.73 -3.65
#